data_AF-A0A8T7FUX1-F1
#
_entry.id   AF-A0A8T7FUX1-F1
#
_cell.length_a   1.000
_cell.length_b   1.000
_cell.length_c   1.000
_cell.angle_alpha   90.00
_cell.angle_beta   90.00
_cell.angle_gamma   90.00
#
_symmetry.space_group_name_H-M   'P 1'
#
loop_
_entity.id
_entity.type
_entity.pdbx_description
1 polymer ?
#
loop_
_entity_poly.entity_id
_entity_poly.type
_entity_poly.pdbx_seq_one_letter_code
_entity_poly.pdbx_strand_id
1 'polypeptide(L)'
;MSDRSRNRINKNRTSPTPGGEVLLYLNLLNHLKLTKIGWKKTYIQFGILGSALGMLAGLIELSIGEQIRPWIGNKENPAVLGLLTLLLSTMALGALVSTLKLEIRTNNSKLAIFLGVFSPALICFTTVGRLWYIPGFLLTITALLLAYDYWGLPSTAGLPKTFSGTEWVGRISGGIGSLVILASVGLAFWESSFSLFRSDVLVNAEQSRIEVLPMDFVRLAYTLDGISVVEDIEVTYVMVVYVLLLFGAALALIASLTSSRLFAGIGSGIVFFGLLLFLIWIPEILKRVNTSVGDIDFIGALGWGWYLALAGICLILISIALSKPMAQ
;
A
#
# COMPACT_ATOMS: atom_id res chain seq x y z
N MET A 1 24.67 42.09 75.16
CA MET A 1 23.51 42.70 74.48
C MET A 1 23.69 42.50 72.98
N SER A 2 23.06 41.48 72.38
CA SER A 2 22.65 41.44 70.97
C SER A 2 22.08 40.05 70.64
N ASP A 3 20.88 40.07 70.09
CA ASP A 3 19.93 38.98 69.86
C ASP A 3 20.44 37.83 68.98
N ARG A 4 20.20 36.60 69.45
CA ARG A 4 20.10 35.39 68.61
C ARG A 4 18.63 35.11 68.32
N SER A 5 18.08 35.68 67.26
CA SER A 5 16.77 35.31 66.73
C SER A 5 16.89 34.10 65.78
N ARG A 6 16.84 32.89 66.34
CA ARG A 6 16.66 31.65 65.58
C ARG A 6 15.22 31.57 65.09
N ASN A 7 15.01 31.86 63.81
CA ASN A 7 13.77 31.60 63.09
C ASN A 7 13.60 30.08 62.85
N ARG A 8 12.95 29.37 63.77
CA ARG A 8 12.47 27.99 63.55
C ARG A 8 11.12 28.06 62.85
N ILE A 9 11.14 28.03 61.52
CA ILE A 9 9.95 27.73 60.72
C ILE A 9 9.69 26.23 60.85
N ASN A 10 8.68 25.88 61.64
CA ASN A 10 8.21 24.52 61.85
C ASN A 10 7.45 24.06 60.60
N LYS A 11 8.16 23.51 59.61
CA LYS A 11 7.57 22.98 58.39
C LYS A 11 7.07 21.55 58.66
N ASN A 12 5.89 21.45 59.28
CA ASN A 12 5.10 20.22 59.32
C ASN A 12 4.70 19.86 57.87
N ARG A 13 5.61 19.18 57.15
CA ARG A 13 5.28 18.45 55.92
C ARG A 13 4.51 17.21 56.34
N THR A 14 3.19 17.29 56.28
CA THR A 14 2.36 16.09 56.12
C THR A 14 2.84 15.38 54.86
N SER A 15 3.53 14.25 55.06
CA SER A 15 3.86 13.34 53.96
C SER A 15 2.55 12.92 53.28
N PRO A 16 2.37 13.15 51.97
CA PRO A 16 1.20 12.66 51.27
C PRO A 16 1.15 11.14 51.45
N THR A 17 0.00 10.64 51.92
CA THR A 17 -0.20 9.21 52.13
C THR A 17 -0.07 8.51 50.76
N PRO A 18 0.81 7.50 50.63
CA PRO A 18 1.13 6.87 49.34
C PRO A 18 -0.04 6.14 48.65
N GLY A 19 -1.22 6.06 49.29
CA GLY A 19 -2.43 5.48 48.71
C GLY A 19 -3.24 6.41 47.79
N GLY A 20 -3.15 7.73 47.96
CA GLY A 20 -3.98 8.68 47.20
C GLY A 20 -3.59 8.82 45.73
N GLU A 21 -2.28 8.84 45.45
CA GLU A 21 -1.75 8.98 44.08
C GLU A 21 -1.98 7.70 43.25
N VAL A 22 -1.87 6.53 43.87
CA VAL A 22 -2.14 5.24 43.21
C VAL A 22 -3.59 5.12 42.77
N LEU A 23 -4.53 5.58 43.60
CA LEU A 23 -5.97 5.50 43.31
C LEU A 23 -6.38 6.49 42.21
N LEU A 24 -5.76 7.67 42.18
CA LEU A 24 -5.94 8.66 41.12
C LEU A 24 -5.38 8.16 39.78
N TYR A 25 -4.22 7.49 39.80
CA TYR A 25 -3.62 6.87 38.62
C TYR A 25 -4.46 5.72 38.07
N LEU A 26 -5.02 4.86 38.94
CA LEU A 26 -5.91 3.77 38.55
C LEU A 26 -7.23 4.27 37.96
N ASN A 27 -7.82 5.33 38.53
CA ASN A 27 -9.02 5.96 37.98
C ASN A 27 -8.77 6.61 36.62
N LEU A 28 -7.62 7.28 36.44
CA LEU A 28 -7.22 7.84 35.15
C LEU A 28 -7.03 6.74 34.09
N LEU A 29 -6.36 5.64 34.45
CA LEU A 29 -6.18 4.48 33.57
C LEU A 29 -7.51 3.82 33.19
N ASN A 30 -8.42 3.65 34.14
CA ASN A 30 -9.75 3.10 33.86
C ASN A 30 -10.57 4.02 32.95
N HIS A 31 -10.52 5.34 33.16
CA HIS A 31 -11.19 6.31 32.31
C HIS A 31 -10.60 6.33 30.88
N LEU A 32 -9.28 6.24 30.74
CA LEU A 32 -8.60 6.14 29.45
C LEU A 32 -8.92 4.82 28.73
N LYS A 33 -9.08 3.72 29.48
CA LYS A 33 -9.44 2.41 28.91
C LYS A 33 -10.91 2.38 28.43
N LEU A 34 -11.83 2.94 29.22
CA LEU A 34 -13.26 3.04 28.86
C LEU A 34 -13.49 3.93 27.64
N THR A 35 -12.83 5.08 27.59
CA THR A 35 -12.87 5.95 26.40
C THR A 35 -12.32 5.22 25.18
N LYS A 36 -11.16 4.56 25.27
CA LYS A 36 -10.59 3.79 24.15
C LYS A 36 -11.53 2.71 23.60
N ILE A 37 -12.24 1.98 24.47
CA ILE A 37 -13.22 0.96 24.06
C ILE A 37 -14.41 1.60 23.32
N GLY A 38 -14.90 2.74 23.81
CA GLY A 38 -15.96 3.51 23.15
C GLY A 38 -15.58 3.95 21.74
N TRP A 39 -14.40 4.56 21.60
CA TRP A 39 -13.88 5.05 20.31
C TRP A 39 -13.67 3.92 19.30
N LYS A 40 -13.17 2.77 19.75
CA LYS A 40 -13.02 1.58 18.91
C LYS A 40 -14.34 1.09 18.33
N LYS A 41 -15.38 1.07 19.15
CA LYS A 41 -16.72 0.67 18.71
C LYS A 41 -17.27 1.63 17.64
N THR A 42 -17.06 2.93 17.80
CA THR A 42 -17.56 3.96 16.89
C THR A 42 -16.98 3.86 15.49
N TYR A 43 -15.66 3.76 15.33
CA TYR A 43 -15.09 3.71 13.98
C TYR A 43 -15.34 2.37 13.28
N ILE A 44 -15.46 1.26 14.02
CA ILE A 44 -15.86 -0.03 13.43
C ILE A 44 -17.29 0.06 12.90
N GLN A 45 -18.19 0.74 13.62
CA GLN A 45 -19.56 0.98 13.16
C GLN A 45 -19.61 1.79 11.86
N PHE A 46 -18.76 2.82 11.71
CA PHE A 46 -18.63 3.53 10.44
C PHE A 46 -18.18 2.62 9.30
N GLY A 47 -17.21 1.74 9.55
CA GLY A 47 -16.78 0.77 8.55
C GLY A 47 -17.87 -0.21 8.15
N ILE A 48 -18.65 -0.71 9.13
CA ILE A 48 -19.75 -1.65 8.88
C ILE A 48 -20.83 -0.95 8.05
N LEU A 49 -21.19 0.29 8.41
CA LEU A 49 -22.12 1.10 7.65
C LEU A 49 -21.62 1.36 6.23
N GLY A 50 -20.35 1.75 6.08
CA GLY A 50 -19.71 1.95 4.78
C GLY A 50 -19.73 0.67 3.93
N SER A 51 -19.44 -0.49 4.54
CA SER A 51 -19.50 -1.79 3.85
C SER A 51 -20.92 -2.15 3.43
N ALA A 52 -21.91 -1.93 4.29
CA ALA A 52 -23.31 -2.20 3.99
C ALA A 52 -23.83 -1.29 2.85
N LEU A 53 -23.51 0.01 2.91
CA LEU A 53 -23.82 0.95 1.83
C LEU A 53 -23.09 0.58 0.53
N GLY A 54 -21.86 0.07 0.61
CA GLY A 54 -21.11 -0.44 -0.54
C GLY A 54 -21.75 -1.68 -1.17
N MET A 55 -22.25 -2.61 -0.36
CA MET A 55 -23.03 -3.76 -0.84
C MET A 55 -24.32 -3.30 -1.53
N LEU A 56 -25.03 -2.31 -0.96
CA LEU A 56 -26.21 -1.71 -1.59
C LEU A 56 -25.87 -1.03 -2.92
N ALA A 57 -24.75 -0.29 -2.99
CA ALA A 57 -24.27 0.29 -4.24
C ALA A 57 -24.02 -0.79 -5.30
N GLY A 58 -23.33 -1.88 -4.94
CA GLY A 58 -23.10 -3.00 -5.86
C GLY A 58 -24.40 -3.68 -6.33
N LEU A 59 -25.40 -3.82 -5.45
CA LEU A 59 -26.73 -4.32 -5.84
C LEU A 59 -27.48 -3.38 -6.78
N ILE A 60 -27.38 -2.07 -6.57
CA ILE A 60 -27.97 -1.04 -7.45
C ILE A 60 -27.30 -1.10 -8.83
N GLU A 61 -25.96 -1.18 -8.88
CA GLU A 61 -25.20 -1.36 -10.13
C GLU A 61 -25.61 -2.63 -10.87
N LEU A 62 -25.76 -3.75 -10.17
CA LEU A 62 -26.21 -5.02 -10.73
C LEU A 62 -27.64 -4.97 -11.28
N SER A 63 -28.54 -4.25 -10.60
CA SER A 63 -29.98 -4.29 -10.91
C SER A 63 -30.39 -3.26 -11.96
N ILE A 64 -29.93 -2.01 -11.81
CA ILE A 64 -30.36 -0.87 -12.63
C ILE A 64 -29.20 -0.05 -13.17
N GLY A 65 -27.96 -0.55 -13.10
CA GLY A 65 -26.75 0.18 -13.50
C GLY A 65 -26.80 0.78 -14.91
N GLU A 66 -27.44 0.08 -15.85
CA GLU A 66 -27.62 0.56 -17.24
C GLU A 66 -28.44 1.86 -17.32
N GLN A 67 -29.40 2.06 -16.42
CA GLN A 67 -30.27 3.24 -16.39
C GLN A 67 -29.60 4.43 -15.70
N ILE A 68 -28.58 4.17 -14.88
CA ILE A 68 -27.86 5.18 -14.08
C ILE A 68 -26.40 5.32 -14.48
N ARG A 69 -26.06 5.01 -15.74
CA ARG A 69 -24.70 5.14 -16.31
C ARG A 69 -23.96 6.43 -15.88
N PRO A 70 -24.58 7.62 -15.87
CA PRO A 70 -23.89 8.85 -15.44
C PRO A 70 -23.42 8.84 -13.97
N TRP A 71 -24.05 8.04 -13.11
CA TRP A 71 -23.69 7.90 -11.70
C TRP A 71 -22.54 6.92 -11.48
N ILE A 72 -22.38 5.93 -12.35
CA ILE A 72 -21.36 4.89 -12.27
C ILE A 72 -20.14 5.18 -13.17
N GLY A 73 -20.00 6.43 -13.64
CA GLY A 73 -18.89 6.83 -14.50
C GLY A 73 -18.97 6.29 -15.93
N ASN A 74 -20.17 6.05 -16.44
CA ASN A 74 -20.46 5.61 -17.81
C ASN A 74 -19.71 4.34 -18.24
N LYS A 75 -19.58 3.36 -17.33
CA LYS A 75 -18.91 2.08 -17.63
C LYS A 75 -19.77 1.20 -18.54
N GLU A 76 -19.13 0.44 -19.41
CA GLU A 76 -19.79 -0.37 -20.44
C GLU A 76 -20.54 -1.58 -19.89
N ASN A 77 -20.07 -2.17 -18.78
CA ASN A 77 -20.67 -3.35 -18.16
C ASN A 77 -20.93 -3.12 -16.65
N PRO A 78 -22.08 -2.51 -16.31
CA PRO A 78 -22.46 -2.22 -14.93
C PRO A 78 -22.67 -3.48 -14.08
N ALA A 79 -23.07 -4.60 -14.68
CA ALA A 79 -23.35 -5.83 -13.95
C ALA A 79 -22.07 -6.47 -13.39
N VAL A 80 -21.02 -6.59 -14.20
CA VAL A 80 -19.72 -7.10 -13.73
C VAL A 80 -19.13 -6.18 -12.66
N LEU A 81 -19.24 -4.87 -12.86
CA LEU A 81 -18.80 -3.88 -11.88
C LEU A 81 -19.54 -4.02 -10.55
N GLY A 82 -20.88 -4.10 -10.58
CA GLY A 82 -21.69 -4.25 -9.37
C GLY A 82 -21.40 -5.53 -8.59
N LEU A 83 -21.12 -6.64 -9.29
CA LEU A 83 -20.68 -7.88 -8.64
C LEU A 83 -19.33 -7.70 -7.93
N LEU A 84 -18.36 -7.05 -8.58
CA LEU A 84 -17.06 -6.74 -7.98
C LEU A 84 -17.21 -5.83 -6.75
N THR A 85 -18.03 -4.78 -6.86
CA THR A 85 -18.34 -3.87 -5.76
C THR A 85 -18.93 -4.62 -4.56
N LEU A 86 -19.85 -5.57 -4.81
CA LEU A 86 -20.46 -6.39 -3.76
C LEU A 86 -19.44 -7.31 -3.09
N LEU A 87 -18.59 -7.99 -3.86
CA LEU A 87 -17.53 -8.86 -3.33
C LEU A 87 -16.52 -8.08 -2.49
N LEU A 88 -16.06 -6.93 -2.98
CA LEU A 88 -15.11 -6.07 -2.27
C LEU A 88 -15.72 -5.50 -0.98
N SER A 89 -16.98 -5.09 -1.01
CA SER A 89 -17.70 -4.61 0.17
C SER A 89 -17.90 -5.72 1.21
N THR A 90 -18.17 -6.94 0.75
CA THR A 90 -18.27 -8.13 1.62
C THR A 90 -16.94 -8.47 2.27
N MET A 91 -15.82 -8.35 1.52
CA MET A 91 -14.47 -8.51 2.07
C MET A 91 -14.18 -7.47 3.17
N ALA A 92 -14.53 -6.20 2.95
CA ALA A 92 -14.39 -5.15 3.97
C ALA A 92 -15.21 -5.45 5.23
N LEU A 93 -16.47 -5.90 5.06
CA LEU A 93 -17.32 -6.31 6.17
C LEU A 93 -16.70 -7.48 6.93
N GLY A 94 -16.19 -8.50 6.24
CA GLY A 94 -15.52 -9.65 6.84
C GLY A 94 -14.29 -9.25 7.66
N ALA A 95 -13.48 -8.31 7.17
CA ALA A 95 -12.33 -7.75 7.89
C ALA A 95 -12.75 -7.02 9.18
N LEU A 96 -13.84 -6.26 9.13
CA LEU A 96 -14.37 -5.53 10.29
C LEU A 96 -15.03 -6.46 11.31
N VAL A 97 -15.77 -7.48 10.88
CA VAL A 97 -16.33 -8.49 11.79
C VAL A 97 -15.22 -9.30 12.46
N SER A 98 -14.16 -9.63 11.71
CA SER A 98 -12.94 -10.22 12.27
C SER A 98 -12.30 -9.30 13.32
N THR A 99 -12.54 -7.99 13.22
CA THR A 99 -12.09 -7.03 14.22
C THR A 99 -12.80 -7.15 15.56
N LEU A 100 -14.03 -7.66 15.57
CA LEU A 100 -14.81 -7.80 16.79
C LEU A 100 -14.51 -9.11 17.52
N LYS A 101 -14.07 -10.15 16.79
CA LYS A 101 -13.87 -11.51 17.35
C LYS A 101 -12.47 -11.76 17.91
N LEU A 102 -11.44 -11.07 17.40
CA LEU A 102 -10.04 -11.35 17.77
C LEU A 102 -9.54 -10.36 18.83
N GLU A 103 -9.36 -10.84 20.06
CA GLU A 103 -8.95 -10.06 21.25
C GLU A 103 -7.43 -9.81 21.31
N ILE A 104 -6.62 -10.75 20.81
CA ILE A 104 -5.17 -10.62 20.63
C ILE A 104 -4.84 -10.73 19.15
N ARG A 105 -4.22 -9.70 18.55
CA ARG A 105 -3.86 -9.71 17.13
C ARG A 105 -2.36 -9.64 16.88
N THR A 106 -1.90 -10.60 16.09
CA THR A 106 -0.62 -10.53 15.39
C THR A 106 -0.62 -9.36 14.40
N ASN A 107 0.56 -8.85 14.03
CA ASN A 107 0.67 -7.79 13.03
C ASN A 107 0.13 -8.22 11.66
N ASN A 108 0.23 -9.51 11.32
CA ASN A 108 -0.34 -10.06 10.10
C ASN A 108 -1.87 -9.91 10.08
N SER A 109 -2.55 -10.22 11.19
CA SER A 109 -4.00 -10.04 11.29
C SER A 109 -4.40 -8.56 11.24
N LYS A 110 -3.64 -7.68 11.89
CA LYS A 110 -3.88 -6.22 11.83
C LYS A 110 -3.78 -5.70 10.40
N LEU A 111 -2.73 -6.10 9.68
CA LEU A 111 -2.50 -5.68 8.31
C LEU A 111 -3.52 -6.30 7.33
N ALA A 112 -3.88 -7.57 7.49
CA ALA A 112 -4.94 -8.21 6.71
C ALA A 112 -6.27 -7.47 6.85
N ILE A 113 -6.61 -7.05 8.07
CA ILE A 113 -7.83 -6.29 8.33
C ILE A 113 -7.74 -4.89 7.71
N PHE A 114 -6.62 -4.19 7.91
CA PHE A 114 -6.40 -2.87 7.32
C PHE A 114 -6.54 -2.92 5.80
N LEU A 115 -5.86 -3.85 5.13
CA LEU A 115 -5.94 -4.02 3.67
C LEU A 115 -7.31 -4.50 3.21
N GLY A 116 -7.96 -5.36 3.99
CA GLY A 116 -9.32 -5.81 3.72
C GLY A 116 -10.34 -4.67 3.70
N VAL A 117 -10.08 -3.58 4.42
CA VAL A 117 -10.93 -2.37 4.42
C VAL A 117 -10.43 -1.32 3.42
N PHE A 118 -9.11 -1.06 3.40
CA PHE A 118 -8.50 -0.01 2.59
C PHE A 118 -8.54 -0.33 1.09
N SER A 119 -8.28 -1.58 0.69
CA SER A 119 -8.21 -1.95 -0.73
C SER A 119 -9.59 -1.80 -1.40
N PRO A 120 -10.70 -2.30 -0.83
CA PRO A 120 -12.04 -2.01 -1.35
C PRO A 120 -12.34 -0.52 -1.45
N ALA A 121 -11.98 0.26 -0.44
CA ALA A 121 -12.20 1.71 -0.45
C ALA A 121 -11.54 2.35 -1.68
N LEU A 122 -10.24 2.06 -1.90
CA LEU A 122 -9.45 2.63 -2.99
C LEU A 122 -9.91 2.15 -4.38
N ILE A 123 -10.08 0.83 -4.54
CA ILE A 123 -10.46 0.24 -5.84
C ILE A 123 -11.82 0.80 -6.26
N CYS A 124 -12.82 0.72 -5.39
CA CYS A 124 -14.16 1.17 -5.73
C CYS A 124 -14.27 2.70 -5.94
N PHE A 125 -13.38 3.52 -5.34
CA PHE A 125 -13.32 4.95 -5.65
C PHE A 125 -13.01 5.22 -7.13
N THR A 126 -12.20 4.36 -7.75
CA THR A 126 -11.81 4.49 -9.16
C THR A 126 -12.77 3.80 -10.12
N THR A 127 -13.52 2.79 -9.66
CA THR A 127 -14.33 1.94 -10.53
C THR A 127 -15.84 2.26 -10.48
N VAL A 128 -16.40 2.52 -9.31
CA VAL A 128 -17.86 2.64 -9.04
C VAL A 128 -18.40 4.06 -9.26
N GLY A 129 -17.51 5.08 -9.25
CA GLY A 129 -17.91 6.47 -9.47
C GLY A 129 -18.69 7.09 -8.31
N ARG A 130 -19.77 7.82 -8.60
CA ARG A 130 -20.46 8.69 -7.63
C ARG A 130 -21.21 7.92 -6.55
N LEU A 131 -21.67 6.70 -6.84
CA LEU A 131 -22.33 5.83 -5.85
C LEU A 131 -21.40 5.47 -4.69
N TRP A 132 -20.09 5.54 -4.90
CA TRP A 132 -19.10 5.17 -3.89
C TRP A 132 -18.63 6.31 -3.00
N TYR A 133 -19.06 7.55 -3.22
CA TYR A 133 -18.54 8.68 -2.44
C TYR A 133 -18.79 8.53 -0.94
N ILE A 134 -19.99 8.12 -0.54
CA ILE A 134 -20.32 7.91 0.87
C ILE A 134 -19.69 6.60 1.40
N PRO A 135 -19.91 5.42 0.78
CA PRO A 135 -19.27 4.17 1.23
C PRO A 135 -17.75 4.26 1.31
N GLY A 136 -17.12 4.77 0.24
CA GLY A 136 -15.68 4.92 0.12
C GLY A 136 -15.11 5.85 1.18
N PHE A 137 -15.72 7.01 1.41
CA PHE A 137 -15.27 7.94 2.44
C PHE A 137 -15.32 7.32 3.84
N LEU A 138 -16.41 6.63 4.19
CA LEU A 138 -16.56 5.94 5.47
C LEU A 138 -15.50 4.83 5.64
N LEU A 139 -15.25 4.02 4.60
CA LEU A 139 -14.24 2.97 4.64
C LEU A 139 -12.82 3.53 4.71
N THR A 140 -12.51 4.61 4.00
CA THR A 140 -11.21 5.28 4.07
C THR A 140 -10.93 5.84 5.45
N ILE A 141 -11.88 6.56 6.05
CA ILE A 141 -11.74 7.04 7.44
C ILE A 141 -11.56 5.86 8.39
N THR A 142 -12.34 4.80 8.21
CA THR A 142 -12.22 3.60 9.06
C THR A 142 -10.84 2.97 8.93
N ALA A 143 -10.29 2.85 7.72
CA ALA A 143 -8.96 2.33 7.48
C ALA A 143 -7.88 3.19 8.14
N LEU A 144 -7.99 4.52 8.06
CA LEU A 144 -7.07 5.45 8.71
C LEU A 144 -7.13 5.33 10.25
N LEU A 145 -8.32 5.25 10.82
CA LEU A 145 -8.51 5.08 12.26
C LEU A 145 -8.03 3.71 12.75
N LEU A 146 -8.23 2.65 11.95
CA LEU A 146 -7.65 1.33 12.21
C LEU A 146 -6.13 1.38 12.20
N ALA A 147 -5.53 2.05 11.21
CA ALA A 147 -4.08 2.21 11.14
C ALA A 147 -3.53 2.97 12.36
N TYR A 148 -4.22 4.04 12.76
CA TYR A 148 -3.87 4.80 13.96
C TYR A 148 -3.99 3.96 15.24
N ASP A 149 -5.07 3.18 15.41
CA ASP A 149 -5.23 2.31 16.59
C ASP A 149 -4.16 1.19 16.64
N TYR A 150 -3.79 0.65 15.48
CA TYR A 150 -2.85 -0.46 15.39
C TYR A 150 -1.39 -0.06 15.57
N TRP A 151 -0.99 1.08 15.03
CA TRP A 151 0.42 1.49 14.91
C TRP A 151 0.72 2.88 15.47
N GLY A 152 -0.27 3.78 15.60
CA GLY A 152 -0.08 5.14 16.08
C GLY A 152 -0.12 5.28 17.62
N LEU A 153 -0.90 4.45 18.30
CA LEU A 153 -0.98 4.48 19.77
C LEU A 153 0.18 3.71 20.41
N PRO A 154 1.01 4.34 21.27
CA PRO A 154 2.03 3.63 22.02
C PRO A 154 1.35 2.56 22.88
N SER A 155 1.82 1.31 22.76
CA SER A 155 1.29 0.21 23.56
C SER A 155 1.60 0.52 25.03
N THR A 156 0.56 0.83 25.80
CA THR A 156 0.66 1.13 27.24
C THR A 156 1.11 -0.06 28.10
N ALA A 157 1.42 -1.20 27.48
CA ALA A 157 1.57 -2.49 28.17
C ALA A 157 2.98 -3.11 28.09
N GLY A 158 4.03 -2.38 27.69
CA GLY A 158 5.38 -2.94 27.75
C GLY A 158 6.48 -1.89 27.66
N LEU A 159 7.56 -2.11 28.41
CA LEU A 159 8.85 -1.44 28.18
C LEU A 159 9.12 -1.35 26.67
N PRO A 160 9.78 -0.29 26.17
CA PRO A 160 10.19 -0.21 24.78
C PRO A 160 10.91 -1.50 24.44
N LYS A 161 10.30 -2.33 23.58
CA LYS A 161 10.96 -3.52 23.06
C LYS A 161 12.18 -2.98 22.35
N THR A 162 13.35 -3.19 22.94
CA THR A 162 14.63 -2.94 22.29
C THR A 162 14.63 -3.85 21.07
N PHE A 163 14.36 -3.26 19.91
CA PHE A 163 14.46 -3.98 18.65
C PHE A 163 15.88 -4.53 18.57
N SER A 164 15.99 -5.81 18.26
CA SER A 164 17.30 -6.35 17.93
C SER A 164 17.83 -5.60 16.72
N GLY A 165 19.13 -5.26 16.69
CA GLY A 165 19.71 -4.51 15.57
C GLY A 165 19.42 -5.16 14.22
N THR A 166 19.35 -6.49 14.18
CA THR A 166 18.99 -7.29 12.99
C THR A 166 17.56 -7.05 12.49
N GLU A 167 16.57 -6.88 13.38
CA GLU A 167 15.19 -6.61 12.98
C GLU A 167 15.02 -5.21 12.39
N TRP A 168 15.74 -4.23 12.96
CA TRP A 168 15.73 -2.86 12.46
C TRP A 168 16.36 -2.77 11.06
N VAL A 169 17.50 -3.43 10.86
CA VAL A 169 18.14 -3.56 9.53
C VAL A 169 17.19 -4.22 8.54
N GLY A 170 16.51 -5.30 8.93
CA GLY A 170 15.50 -5.95 8.10
C GLY A 170 14.43 -4.96 7.64
N ARG A 171 13.76 -4.28 8.58
CA ARG A 171 12.69 -3.30 8.25
C ARG A 171 13.18 -2.16 7.35
N ILE A 172 14.37 -1.65 7.58
CA ILE A 172 14.92 -0.59 6.73
C ILE A 172 15.22 -1.14 5.35
N SER A 173 15.86 -2.30 5.23
CA SER A 173 16.15 -2.90 3.91
C SER A 173 14.88 -3.16 3.11
N GLY A 174 13.82 -3.69 3.72
CA GLY A 174 12.54 -3.91 3.04
C GLY A 174 11.83 -2.61 2.68
N GLY A 175 11.92 -1.59 3.53
CA GLY A 175 11.38 -0.26 3.27
C GLY A 175 12.09 0.42 2.10
N ILE A 176 13.43 0.43 2.11
CA ILE A 176 14.26 0.95 1.03
C ILE A 176 14.00 0.19 -0.25
N GLY A 177 13.97 -1.15 -0.24
CA GLY A 177 13.70 -1.95 -1.43
C GLY A 177 12.37 -1.61 -2.08
N SER A 178 11.33 -1.45 -1.26
CA SER A 178 9.99 -1.04 -1.75
C SER A 178 9.99 0.38 -2.30
N LEU A 179 10.67 1.33 -1.64
CA LEU A 179 10.80 2.70 -2.12
C LEU A 179 11.62 2.80 -3.41
N VAL A 180 12.66 1.98 -3.58
CA VAL A 180 13.44 1.91 -4.83
C VAL A 180 12.54 1.48 -6.00
N ILE A 181 11.68 0.46 -5.81
CA ILE A 181 10.73 0.03 -6.85
C ILE A 181 9.73 1.16 -7.16
N LEU A 182 9.13 1.78 -6.13
CA LEU A 182 8.16 2.86 -6.32
C LEU A 182 8.78 4.09 -6.99
N ALA A 183 9.98 4.48 -6.56
CA ALA A 183 10.71 5.60 -7.15
C ALA A 183 11.12 5.28 -8.59
N SER A 184 11.56 4.05 -8.88
CA SER A 184 11.86 3.59 -10.23
C SER A 184 10.65 3.72 -11.16
N VAL A 185 9.48 3.22 -10.74
CA VAL A 185 8.25 3.35 -11.52
C VAL A 185 7.83 4.81 -11.66
N GLY A 186 7.92 5.60 -10.58
CA GLY A 186 7.57 7.02 -10.61
C GLY A 186 8.49 7.85 -11.52
N LEU A 187 9.80 7.57 -11.52
CA LEU A 187 10.77 8.23 -12.39
C LEU A 187 10.58 7.85 -13.86
N ALA A 188 10.12 6.63 -14.15
CA ALA A 188 9.82 6.20 -15.52
C ALA A 188 8.74 7.06 -16.21
N PHE A 189 7.91 7.80 -15.45
CA PHE A 189 6.96 8.77 -16.03
C PHE A 189 7.63 10.05 -16.52
N TRP A 190 8.79 10.42 -15.95
CA TRP A 190 9.49 11.66 -16.28
C TRP A 190 10.71 11.43 -17.16
N GLU A 191 11.41 10.31 -16.97
CA GLU A 191 12.71 10.05 -17.58
C GLU A 191 12.72 8.66 -18.21
N SER A 192 12.87 8.59 -19.54
CA SER A 192 12.78 7.33 -20.29
C SER A 192 13.91 6.37 -20.00
N SER A 193 15.01 6.85 -19.42
CA SER A 193 16.10 6.02 -18.91
C SER A 193 15.64 5.02 -17.83
N PHE A 194 14.56 5.33 -17.10
CA PHE A 194 13.94 4.46 -16.09
C PHE A 194 12.82 3.55 -16.64
N SER A 195 12.62 3.51 -17.96
CA SER A 195 11.72 2.53 -18.59
C SER A 195 12.11 1.09 -18.23
N LEU A 196 11.17 0.15 -18.40
CA LEU A 196 11.45 -1.28 -18.21
C LEU A 196 12.31 -1.85 -19.36
N PHE A 197 12.22 -1.24 -20.54
CA PHE A 197 12.96 -1.65 -21.72
C PHE A 197 13.27 -0.43 -22.57
N ARG A 198 14.51 -0.36 -23.05
CA ARG A 198 15.03 0.66 -23.93
C ARG A 198 16.04 0.04 -24.87
N SER A 199 15.76 0.08 -26.16
CA SER A 199 16.68 -0.39 -27.20
C SER A 199 16.84 0.66 -28.28
N ASP A 200 18.07 0.89 -28.70
CA ASP A 200 18.39 1.61 -29.93
C ASP A 200 18.62 0.56 -31.04
N VAL A 201 17.76 0.55 -32.05
CA VAL A 201 17.77 -0.41 -33.18
C VAL A 201 18.06 0.35 -34.46
N LEU A 202 18.81 -0.26 -35.38
CA LEU A 202 19.02 0.28 -36.72
C LEU A 202 18.09 -0.42 -37.70
N VAL A 203 17.09 0.30 -38.21
CA VAL A 203 16.15 -0.19 -39.22
C VAL A 203 16.44 0.55 -40.52
N ASN A 204 16.86 -0.16 -41.57
CA ASN A 204 17.19 0.44 -42.87
C ASN A 204 18.23 1.60 -42.81
N ALA A 205 19.22 1.49 -41.92
CA ALA A 205 20.23 2.53 -41.64
C ALA A 205 19.69 3.79 -40.94
N GLU A 206 18.42 3.81 -40.53
CA GLU A 206 17.87 4.83 -39.64
C GLU A 206 17.89 4.33 -38.19
N GLN A 207 18.29 5.22 -37.27
CA GLN A 207 18.28 4.91 -35.84
C GLN A 207 16.86 5.07 -35.31
N SER A 208 16.29 3.96 -34.83
CA SER A 208 15.04 3.94 -34.09
C SER A 208 15.31 3.58 -32.62
N ARG A 209 14.56 4.20 -31.72
CA ARG A 209 14.60 3.93 -30.29
C ARG A 209 13.23 3.43 -29.85
N ILE A 210 13.22 2.30 -29.18
CA ILE A 210 12.02 1.70 -28.62
C ILE A 210 12.10 1.79 -27.10
N GLU A 211 11.10 2.40 -26.47
CA GLU A 211 11.03 2.58 -25.02
C GLU A 211 9.68 2.04 -24.49
N VAL A 212 9.70 1.22 -23.44
CA VAL A 212 8.47 0.72 -22.79
C VAL A 212 8.19 1.52 -21.52
N LEU A 213 7.30 2.49 -21.64
CA LEU A 213 6.99 3.50 -20.63
C LEU A 213 5.80 3.08 -19.74
N PRO A 214 5.58 3.74 -18.60
CA PRO A 214 4.40 3.53 -17.77
C PRO A 214 3.08 3.82 -18.49
N MET A 215 1.98 3.50 -17.81
CA MET A 215 0.58 3.70 -18.22
C MET A 215 0.05 2.79 -19.33
N ASP A 216 0.88 2.34 -20.28
CA ASP A 216 0.56 1.40 -21.39
C ASP A 216 1.38 1.73 -22.65
N PHE A 217 2.16 2.80 -22.66
CA PHE A 217 2.83 3.25 -23.87
C PHE A 217 4.11 2.48 -24.21
N VAL A 218 4.22 2.12 -25.49
CA VAL A 218 5.50 1.85 -26.16
C VAL A 218 5.79 3.05 -27.06
N ARG A 219 6.88 3.74 -26.76
CA ARG A 219 7.35 4.89 -27.54
C ARG A 219 8.35 4.43 -28.58
N LEU A 220 8.09 4.79 -29.83
CA LEU A 220 8.99 4.63 -30.96
C LEU A 220 9.48 6.01 -31.38
N ALA A 221 10.77 6.29 -31.20
CA ALA A 221 11.40 7.51 -31.67
C ALA A 221 12.35 7.18 -32.82
N TYR A 222 12.14 7.75 -34.00
CA TYR A 222 13.00 7.51 -35.17
C TYR A 222 13.28 8.82 -35.91
N THR A 223 14.32 8.81 -36.75
CA THR A 223 14.72 10.00 -37.51
C THR A 223 14.46 9.75 -38.99
N LEU A 224 13.50 10.47 -39.57
CA LEU A 224 13.15 10.40 -40.99
C LEU A 224 13.59 11.71 -41.66
N ASP A 225 14.47 11.64 -42.65
CA ASP A 225 15.00 12.83 -43.35
C ASP A 225 15.57 13.92 -42.42
N GLY A 226 16.17 13.53 -41.29
CA GLY A 226 16.71 14.45 -40.29
C GLY A 226 15.68 15.04 -39.32
N ILE A 227 14.40 14.65 -39.44
CA ILE A 227 13.32 15.06 -38.53
C ILE A 227 13.07 13.93 -37.53
N SER A 228 13.13 14.26 -36.23
CA SER A 228 12.77 13.33 -35.17
C SER A 228 11.25 13.16 -35.09
N VAL A 229 10.76 11.96 -35.33
CA VAL A 229 9.36 11.57 -35.20
C VAL A 229 9.21 10.70 -33.96
N VAL A 230 8.15 10.92 -33.19
CA VAL A 230 7.82 10.15 -31.98
C VAL A 230 6.41 9.62 -32.13
N GLU A 231 6.26 8.30 -32.08
CA GLU A 231 5.00 7.58 -32.07
C GLU A 231 4.81 6.89 -30.71
N ASP A 232 3.67 7.12 -30.07
CA ASP A 232 3.30 6.45 -28.82
C ASP A 232 2.18 5.44 -29.12
N ILE A 233 2.42 4.16 -28.83
CA ILE A 233 1.50 3.05 -29.12
C ILE A 233 1.03 2.45 -27.80
N GLU A 234 -0.30 2.35 -27.62
CA GLU A 234 -0.90 1.77 -26.42
C GLU A 234 -0.84 0.23 -26.45
N VAL A 235 -0.31 -0.36 -25.38
CA VAL A 235 -0.15 -1.80 -25.21
C VAL A 235 -0.58 -2.22 -23.80
N THR A 236 -1.77 -2.83 -23.70
CA THR A 236 -2.41 -3.22 -22.43
C THR A 236 -1.52 -4.10 -21.52
N TYR A 237 -0.65 -4.94 -22.10
CA TYR A 237 0.29 -5.77 -21.34
C TYR A 237 1.23 -4.97 -20.45
N VAL A 238 1.67 -3.80 -20.93
CA VAL A 238 2.58 -2.90 -20.22
C VAL A 238 1.90 -2.34 -18.97
N MET A 239 0.63 -1.93 -19.08
CA MET A 239 -0.18 -1.45 -17.95
C MET A 239 -0.25 -2.51 -16.84
N VAL A 240 -0.55 -3.76 -17.19
CA VAL A 240 -0.68 -4.86 -16.21
C VAL A 240 0.63 -5.04 -15.44
N VAL A 241 1.78 -5.03 -16.12
CA VAL A 241 3.09 -5.14 -15.48
C VAL A 241 3.31 -4.01 -14.47
N TYR A 242 3.15 -2.75 -14.88
CA TYR A 242 3.35 -1.60 -13.99
C TYR A 242 2.39 -1.60 -12.79
N VAL A 243 1.14 -2.03 -12.97
CA VAL A 243 0.18 -2.18 -11.87
C VAL A 243 0.66 -3.22 -10.86
N LEU A 244 1.18 -4.37 -11.31
CA LEU A 244 1.75 -5.38 -10.41
C LEU A 244 2.95 -4.84 -9.65
N LEU A 245 3.85 -4.11 -10.32
CA LEU A 245 5.03 -3.50 -9.68
C LEU A 245 4.62 -2.49 -8.59
N LEU A 246 3.70 -1.56 -8.90
CA LEU A 246 3.21 -0.56 -7.95
C LEU A 246 2.49 -1.20 -6.77
N PHE A 247 1.56 -2.12 -7.05
CA PHE A 247 0.76 -2.78 -6.02
C PHE A 247 1.63 -3.65 -5.09
N GLY A 248 2.49 -4.48 -5.67
CA GLY A 248 3.40 -5.34 -4.92
C GLY A 248 4.39 -4.54 -4.06
N ALA A 249 4.95 -3.45 -4.59
CA ALA A 249 5.88 -2.59 -3.85
C ALA A 249 5.19 -1.80 -2.74
N ALA A 250 4.00 -1.25 -2.99
CA ALA A 250 3.21 -0.58 -1.95
C ALA A 250 2.84 -1.56 -0.82
N LEU A 251 2.45 -2.79 -1.17
CA LEU A 251 2.16 -3.83 -0.19
C LEU A 251 3.39 -4.20 0.64
N ALA A 252 4.54 -4.38 -0.01
CA ALA A 252 5.81 -4.65 0.67
C ALA A 252 6.26 -3.49 1.57
N LEU A 253 6.05 -2.24 1.16
CA LEU A 253 6.36 -1.05 1.95
C LEU A 253 5.55 -1.03 3.25
N ILE A 254 4.21 -1.16 3.14
CA ILE A 254 3.32 -1.19 4.30
C ILE A 254 3.66 -2.40 5.19
N ALA A 255 3.94 -3.55 4.60
CA ALA A 255 4.36 -4.74 5.34
C ALA A 255 5.67 -4.52 6.11
N SER A 256 6.64 -3.83 5.53
CA SER A 256 7.91 -3.50 6.19
C SER A 256 7.71 -2.53 7.38
N LEU A 257 6.89 -1.50 7.17
CA LEU A 257 6.52 -0.54 8.22
C LEU A 257 5.79 -1.21 9.39
N THR A 258 5.05 -2.27 9.11
CA THR A 258 4.25 -3.00 10.12
C THR A 258 4.90 -4.30 10.61
N SER A 259 6.13 -4.59 10.15
CA SER A 259 6.89 -5.82 10.49
C SER A 259 6.16 -7.12 10.14
N SER A 260 5.45 -7.15 9.01
CA SER A 260 4.67 -8.28 8.52
C SER A 260 5.46 -9.07 7.46
N ARG A 261 6.02 -10.23 7.83
CA ARG A 261 6.80 -11.07 6.91
C ARG A 261 5.98 -11.64 5.77
N LEU A 262 4.78 -12.11 6.09
CA LEU A 262 3.90 -12.76 5.13
C LEU A 262 3.52 -11.79 4.01
N PHE A 263 3.12 -10.58 4.36
CA PHE A 263 2.72 -9.59 3.37
C PHE A 263 3.91 -8.96 2.63
N ALA A 264 5.08 -8.87 3.26
CA ALA A 264 6.30 -8.50 2.54
C ALA A 264 6.65 -9.57 1.49
N GLY A 265 6.48 -10.85 1.83
CA GLY A 265 6.67 -11.97 0.90
C GLY A 265 5.66 -11.96 -0.24
N ILE A 266 4.37 -11.75 0.05
CA ILE A 266 3.33 -11.62 -0.98
C ILE A 266 3.63 -10.42 -1.89
N GLY A 267 3.91 -9.25 -1.33
CA GLY A 267 4.24 -8.04 -2.09
C GLY A 267 5.44 -8.28 -3.01
N SER A 268 6.54 -8.82 -2.47
CA SER A 268 7.72 -9.19 -3.24
C SER A 268 7.41 -10.20 -4.35
N GLY A 269 6.57 -11.20 -4.08
CA GLY A 269 6.15 -12.20 -5.06
C GLY A 269 5.35 -11.59 -6.21
N ILE A 270 4.47 -10.63 -5.91
CA ILE A 270 3.70 -9.89 -6.92
C ILE A 270 4.63 -9.08 -7.83
N VAL A 271 5.60 -8.34 -7.26
CA VAL A 271 6.57 -7.58 -8.07
C VAL A 271 7.41 -8.52 -8.94
N PHE A 272 7.91 -9.62 -8.37
CA PHE A 272 8.68 -10.62 -9.12
C PHE A 272 7.87 -11.22 -10.28
N PHE A 273 6.60 -11.58 -10.02
CA PHE A 273 5.71 -12.09 -11.06
C PHE A 273 5.46 -11.05 -12.16
N GLY A 274 5.32 -9.77 -11.82
CA GLY A 274 5.22 -8.68 -12.80
C GLY A 274 6.45 -8.57 -13.69
N LEU A 275 7.66 -8.63 -13.12
CA LEU A 275 8.91 -8.64 -13.89
C LEU A 275 9.05 -9.88 -14.78
N LEU A 276 8.63 -11.05 -14.30
CA LEU A 276 8.65 -12.29 -15.09
C LEU A 276 7.65 -12.24 -16.25
N LEU A 277 6.42 -11.78 -16.01
CA LEU A 277 5.43 -11.56 -17.05
C LEU A 277 5.92 -10.60 -18.11
N PHE A 278 6.61 -9.53 -17.71
CA PHE A 278 7.21 -8.60 -18.65
C PHE A 278 8.18 -9.29 -19.62
N LEU A 279 9.09 -10.12 -19.11
CA LEU A 279 10.02 -10.88 -19.97
C LEU A 279 9.28 -11.82 -20.93
N ILE A 280 8.21 -12.46 -20.47
CA ILE A 280 7.39 -13.36 -21.29
C ILE A 280 6.62 -12.59 -22.37
N TRP A 281 6.16 -11.37 -22.08
CA TRP A 281 5.33 -10.58 -22.98
C TRP A 281 6.09 -9.65 -23.91
N ILE A 282 7.38 -9.38 -23.68
CA ILE A 282 8.21 -8.56 -24.57
C ILE A 282 8.03 -8.91 -26.06
N PRO A 283 8.06 -10.18 -26.50
CA PRO A 283 7.92 -10.50 -27.91
C PRO A 283 6.61 -9.99 -28.52
N GLU A 284 5.51 -10.07 -27.77
CA GLU A 284 4.20 -9.60 -28.21
C GLU A 284 4.11 -8.06 -28.16
N ILE A 285 4.78 -7.42 -27.18
CA ILE A 285 4.90 -5.96 -27.09
C ILE A 285 5.70 -5.42 -28.29
N LEU A 286 6.84 -6.04 -28.62
CA LEU A 286 7.70 -5.60 -29.74
C LEU A 286 7.06 -5.86 -31.11
N LYS A 287 6.27 -6.93 -31.24
CA LYS A 287 5.49 -7.20 -32.45
C LYS A 287 4.51 -6.07 -32.79
N ARG A 288 3.99 -5.35 -31.80
CA ARG A 288 3.11 -4.18 -32.02
C ARG A 288 3.83 -3.00 -32.68
N VAL A 289 5.15 -2.92 -32.51
CA VAL A 289 6.01 -1.91 -33.16
C VAL A 289 6.79 -2.49 -34.35
N ASN A 290 6.30 -3.60 -34.93
CA ASN A 290 6.88 -4.28 -36.08
C ASN A 290 8.37 -4.64 -35.94
N THR A 291 8.82 -4.90 -34.71
CA THR A 291 10.22 -5.23 -34.41
C THR A 291 10.33 -6.66 -33.88
N SER A 292 11.34 -7.40 -34.34
CA SER A 292 11.60 -8.78 -33.90
C SER A 292 12.56 -8.80 -32.71
N VAL A 293 12.41 -9.80 -31.81
CA VAL A 293 13.30 -9.97 -30.65
C VAL A 293 14.71 -10.41 -31.07
N GLY A 294 14.84 -11.06 -32.23
CA GLY A 294 16.10 -11.66 -32.68
C GLY A 294 17.20 -10.63 -32.99
N ASP A 295 16.81 -9.38 -33.23
CA ASP A 295 17.71 -8.31 -33.66
C ASP A 295 18.24 -7.46 -32.50
N ILE A 296 17.84 -7.77 -31.25
CA ILE A 296 18.13 -6.95 -30.07
C ILE A 296 18.91 -7.77 -29.03
N ASP A 297 19.96 -7.18 -28.45
CA ASP A 297 20.56 -7.70 -27.22
C ASP A 297 19.57 -7.50 -26.07
N PHE A 298 18.75 -8.53 -25.85
CA PHE A 298 17.59 -8.46 -24.96
C PHE A 298 17.96 -8.05 -23.53
N ILE A 299 19.07 -8.56 -22.99
CA ILE A 299 19.51 -8.25 -21.62
C ILE A 299 20.04 -6.81 -21.56
N GLY A 300 20.86 -6.43 -22.55
CA GLY A 300 21.36 -5.06 -22.68
C GLY A 300 20.25 -4.01 -22.87
N ALA A 301 19.14 -4.42 -23.46
CA ALA A 301 17.97 -3.57 -23.71
C ALA A 301 17.00 -3.45 -22.53
N LEU A 302 17.19 -4.19 -21.43
CA LEU A 302 16.41 -3.95 -20.22
C LEU A 302 16.79 -2.58 -19.63
N GLY A 303 15.79 -1.74 -19.35
CA GLY A 303 16.04 -0.40 -18.84
C GLY A 303 16.37 -0.40 -17.35
N TRP A 304 16.84 0.75 -16.84
CA TRP A 304 17.18 0.89 -15.41
C TRP A 304 16.00 0.58 -14.50
N GLY A 305 14.76 0.81 -14.98
CA GLY A 305 13.57 0.51 -14.19
C GLY A 305 13.44 -0.97 -13.84
N TRP A 306 13.81 -1.85 -14.76
CA TRP A 306 13.76 -3.29 -14.54
C TRP A 306 14.82 -3.74 -13.52
N TYR A 307 16.06 -3.26 -13.68
CA TYR A 307 17.16 -3.59 -12.78
C TYR A 307 16.97 -3.03 -11.36
N LEU A 308 16.48 -1.80 -11.23
CA LEU A 308 16.15 -1.20 -9.94
C LEU A 308 15.01 -1.93 -9.25
N ALA A 309 13.99 -2.36 -10.00
CA ALA A 309 12.92 -3.16 -9.45
C ALA A 309 13.43 -4.51 -8.93
N LEU A 310 14.32 -5.18 -9.68
CA LEU A 310 14.96 -6.43 -9.25
C LEU A 310 15.82 -6.22 -8.00
N ALA A 311 16.63 -5.16 -7.95
CA ALA A 311 17.42 -4.81 -6.77
C ALA A 311 16.53 -4.55 -5.55
N GLY A 312 15.40 -3.87 -5.74
CA GLY A 312 14.40 -3.65 -4.70
C GLY A 312 13.79 -4.94 -4.16
N ILE A 313 13.47 -5.90 -5.03
CA ILE A 313 13.03 -7.25 -4.63
C ILE A 313 14.10 -7.92 -3.76
N CYS A 314 15.36 -7.91 -4.17
CA CYS A 314 16.45 -8.52 -3.41
C CYS A 314 16.55 -7.94 -1.99
N LEU A 315 16.41 -6.61 -1.84
CA LEU A 315 16.40 -5.95 -0.53
C LEU A 315 15.19 -6.38 0.33
N ILE A 316 14.01 -6.53 -0.28
CA ILE A 316 12.81 -7.04 0.43
C ILE A 316 13.02 -8.49 0.87
N LEU A 317 13.62 -9.34 0.03
CA LEU A 317 13.91 -10.74 0.39
C LEU A 317 14.94 -10.84 1.52
N ILE A 318 15.97 -10.00 1.52
CA ILE A 318 16.93 -9.89 2.63
C ILE A 318 16.22 -9.51 3.93
N SER A 319 15.30 -8.53 3.89
CA SER A 319 14.46 -8.17 5.03
C SER A 319 13.69 -9.37 5.59
N ILE A 320 13.06 -10.15 4.70
CA ILE A 320 12.30 -11.35 5.08
C ILE A 320 13.22 -12.41 5.69
N ALA A 321 14.44 -12.59 5.17
CA ALA A 321 15.40 -13.54 5.69
C ALA A 321 15.94 -13.14 7.08
N LEU A 322 16.19 -11.84 7.31
CA LEU A 322 16.71 -11.31 8.57
C LEU A 322 15.66 -11.28 9.69
N SER A 323 14.38 -11.21 9.33
CA SER A 323 13.30 -11.24 10.31
C SER A 323 13.16 -12.63 10.94
N LYS A 324 13.30 -12.72 12.28
CA LYS A 324 13.16 -13.99 13.00
C LYS A 324 11.74 -14.57 12.82
N PRO A 325 11.58 -15.90 12.75
CA PRO A 325 10.25 -16.49 12.88
C PRO A 325 9.68 -16.10 14.24
N MET A 326 8.49 -15.49 14.26
CA MET A 326 7.78 -15.30 15.52
C MET A 326 7.52 -16.70 16.09
N ALA A 327 8.06 -16.96 17.29
CA ALA A 327 7.66 -18.13 18.05
C ALA A 327 6.13 -18.07 18.20
N GLN A 328 5.46 -19.12 17.69
CA GLN A 328 4.01 -19.28 17.77
C GLN A 328 3.58 -19.59 19.19
#